data_AF-A0A838N5Z5-F1
#
_entry.id   AF-A0A838N5Z5-F1
#
_cell.length_a   1.000
_cell.length_b   1.000
_cell.length_c   1.000
_cell.angle_alpha   90.00
_cell.angle_beta   90.00
_cell.angle_gamma   90.00
#
_symmetry.space_group_name_H-M   'P 1'
#
loop_
_entity.id
_entity.type
_entity.pdbx_description
1 polymer ?
#
loop_
_entity_poly.entity_id
_entity_poly.type
_entity_poly.pdbx_seq_one_letter_code
_entity_poly.pdbx_strand_id
1 'polypeptide(L)'
;MNLKLLKELSEAPGVPGREERVRDILKRECKGLFDETTIDPMGSLIATKHVKGAGKKKSPSVMLACHIDEIGFYVRHVDDKGFVRVINVGGFDTRNLLARRVMIQAFSGEDLVGVMNPTGRPIHIAKEEDKKKVPEINDFFIDLCLPPDEVKRKVRVGDPVTLMQSFTELGHCVTGKCLDNRVAAFVAIEALRKCKKPKYDVILAATVQEEVGLRGAGPACYTA
;
A
#
# COMPACT_ATOMS: atom_id res chain seq x y z
N MET A 1 -17.92 8.04 -11.90
CA MET A 1 -16.81 7.21 -11.36
C MET A 1 -16.74 7.47 -9.87
N ASN A 2 -16.70 6.45 -9.01
CA ASN A 2 -16.67 6.65 -7.55
C ASN A 2 -15.28 7.10 -7.08
N LEU A 3 -14.96 8.38 -7.32
CA LEU A 3 -13.67 8.97 -6.98
C LEU A 3 -13.40 8.99 -5.48
N LYS A 4 -14.44 8.99 -4.65
CA LYS A 4 -14.31 8.89 -3.19
C LYS A 4 -13.65 7.56 -2.79
N LEU A 5 -14.08 6.44 -3.37
CA LEU A 5 -13.47 5.14 -3.11
C LEU A 5 -12.03 5.08 -3.64
N LEU A 6 -11.80 5.56 -4.87
CA LEU A 6 -10.44 5.54 -5.44
C LEU A 6 -9.47 6.38 -4.61
N LYS A 7 -9.92 7.55 -4.13
CA LYS A 7 -9.17 8.38 -3.18
C LYS A 7 -8.83 7.62 -1.90
N GLU A 8 -9.83 7.01 -1.28
CA GLU A 8 -9.64 6.26 -0.03
C GLU A 8 -8.66 5.10 -0.19
N LEU A 9 -8.77 4.33 -1.28
CA LEU A 9 -7.84 3.25 -1.61
C LEU A 9 -6.44 3.76 -1.91
N SER A 10 -6.30 4.89 -2.60
CA SER A 10 -4.99 5.46 -2.95
C SER A 10 -4.25 6.01 -1.73
N GLU A 11 -4.96 6.68 -0.82
CA GLU A 11 -4.38 7.32 0.36
C GLU A 11 -4.14 6.35 1.52
N ALA A 12 -4.89 5.24 1.60
CA ALA A 12 -4.70 4.24 2.65
C ALA A 12 -3.27 3.66 2.63
N PRO A 13 -2.61 3.53 3.80
CA PRO A 13 -1.31 2.90 3.87
C PRO A 13 -1.46 1.38 3.86
N GLY A 14 -0.56 0.70 3.15
CA GLY A 14 -0.48 -0.75 3.18
C GLY A 14 0.79 -1.27 2.53
N VAL A 15 1.92 -1.23 3.23
CA VAL A 15 3.16 -1.85 2.74
C VAL A 15 3.06 -3.38 2.73
N PRO A 16 3.92 -4.09 1.98
CA PRO A 16 3.97 -5.55 2.02
C PRO A 16 4.04 -6.09 3.44
N GLY A 17 3.03 -6.90 3.81
CA GLY A 17 2.84 -7.51 5.12
C GLY A 17 1.98 -6.69 6.10
N ARG A 18 1.56 -5.47 5.75
CA ARG A 18 0.72 -4.57 6.57
C ARG A 18 -0.43 -3.96 5.75
N GLU A 19 -1.10 -4.78 4.96
CA GLU A 19 -2.16 -4.38 4.04
C GLU A 19 -3.55 -4.24 4.70
N GLU A 20 -3.63 -4.30 6.04
CA GLU A 20 -4.89 -4.50 6.75
C GLU A 20 -5.87 -3.34 6.52
N ARG A 21 -5.39 -2.09 6.51
CA ARG A 21 -6.25 -0.91 6.30
C ARG A 21 -6.86 -0.87 4.89
N VAL A 22 -6.08 -1.24 3.87
CA VAL A 22 -6.55 -1.33 2.49
C VAL A 22 -7.55 -2.47 2.35
N ARG A 23 -7.25 -3.61 2.97
CA ARG A 23 -8.15 -4.77 3.01
C ARG A 23 -9.49 -4.45 3.67
N ASP A 24 -9.49 -3.68 4.76
CA ASP A 24 -10.72 -3.30 5.48
C ASP A 24 -11.64 -2.41 4.62
N ILE A 25 -11.05 -1.51 3.82
CA ILE A 25 -11.79 -0.72 2.82
C ILE A 25 -12.45 -1.68 1.81
N LEU A 26 -11.69 -2.59 1.21
CA LEU A 26 -12.22 -3.52 0.21
C LEU A 26 -13.27 -4.46 0.80
N LYS A 27 -13.04 -4.98 2.01
CA LYS A 27 -13.98 -5.83 2.74
C LYS A 27 -15.31 -5.10 2.97
N ARG A 28 -15.28 -3.79 3.26
CA ARG A 28 -16.49 -2.96 3.36
C ARG A 28 -17.19 -2.87 2.00
N GLU A 29 -16.47 -2.57 0.93
CA GLU A 29 -17.04 -2.43 -0.41
C GLU A 29 -17.58 -3.76 -0.99
N CYS A 30 -17.05 -4.90 -0.54
CA CYS A 30 -17.52 -6.23 -0.92
C CYS A 30 -18.88 -6.61 -0.29
N LYS A 31 -19.27 -5.98 0.83
CA LYS A 31 -20.51 -6.31 1.54
C LYS A 31 -21.73 -6.13 0.62
N GLY A 32 -22.51 -7.20 0.46
CA GLY A 32 -23.70 -7.22 -0.40
C GLY A 32 -23.42 -7.28 -1.91
N LEU A 33 -22.15 -7.26 -2.33
CA LEU A 33 -21.75 -7.40 -3.73
C LEU A 33 -21.38 -8.85 -4.08
N PHE A 34 -20.75 -9.53 -3.13
CA PHE A 34 -20.31 -10.92 -3.20
C PHE A 34 -21.14 -11.81 -2.27
N ASP A 35 -21.21 -13.10 -2.60
CA ASP A 35 -21.93 -14.10 -1.81
C ASP A 35 -21.06 -14.60 -0.66
N GLU A 36 -19.75 -14.72 -0.89
CA GLU A 36 -18.77 -15.18 0.09
C GLU A 36 -17.56 -14.26 0.15
N THR A 37 -16.94 -14.17 1.32
CA THR A 37 -15.70 -13.41 1.52
C THR A 37 -14.86 -14.08 2.58
N THR A 38 -13.62 -14.40 2.23
CA THR A 38 -12.62 -15.01 3.13
C THR A 38 -11.31 -14.24 3.07
N ILE A 39 -10.47 -14.44 4.07
CA ILE A 39 -9.11 -13.91 4.12
C ILE A 39 -8.18 -15.11 4.26
N ASP A 40 -7.24 -15.26 3.34
CA ASP A 40 -6.27 -16.35 3.40
C ASP A 40 -5.26 -16.14 4.56
N PRO A 41 -4.48 -17.15 4.96
CA PRO A 41 -3.49 -17.00 6.03
C PRO A 41 -2.38 -15.98 5.76
N MET A 42 -2.13 -15.63 4.49
CA MET A 42 -1.16 -14.59 4.10
C MET A 42 -1.75 -13.18 4.25
N GLY A 43 -3.08 -13.05 4.24
CA GLY A 43 -3.82 -11.79 4.37
C GLY A 43 -4.53 -11.33 3.11
N SER A 44 -4.55 -12.11 2.02
CA SER A 44 -5.29 -11.79 0.80
C SER A 44 -6.79 -11.87 1.04
N LEU A 45 -7.55 -10.90 0.54
CA LEU A 45 -9.00 -10.93 0.57
C LEU A 45 -9.54 -11.61 -0.68
N ILE A 46 -10.26 -12.71 -0.50
CA ILE A 46 -10.89 -13.47 -1.58
C ILE A 46 -12.40 -13.31 -1.44
N ALA A 47 -13.06 -12.76 -2.46
CA ALA A 47 -14.50 -12.57 -2.48
C ALA A 47 -15.11 -13.20 -3.73
N THR A 48 -16.10 -14.05 -3.55
CA THR A 48 -16.68 -14.86 -4.63
C THR A 48 -18.14 -14.48 -4.87
N LYS A 49 -18.47 -14.25 -6.13
CA LYS A 49 -19.82 -14.04 -6.62
C LYS A 49 -20.19 -15.21 -7.51
N HIS A 50 -21.16 -15.99 -7.08
CA HIS A 50 -21.61 -17.16 -7.82
C HIS A 50 -22.60 -16.77 -8.92
N VAL A 51 -22.55 -17.48 -10.04
CA VAL A 51 -23.59 -17.38 -11.06
C VAL A 51 -24.90 -17.95 -10.51
N LYS A 52 -26.00 -17.22 -10.73
CA LYS A 52 -27.33 -17.68 -10.32
C LYS A 52 -27.87 -18.68 -11.34
N GLY A 53 -28.36 -19.83 -10.86
CA GLY A 53 -29.09 -20.81 -11.68
C GLY A 53 -28.24 -21.89 -12.36
N ALA A 54 -26.97 -22.08 -11.97
CA ALA A 54 -26.10 -23.14 -12.53
C ALA A 54 -26.45 -24.58 -12.12
N GLY A 55 -27.47 -24.80 -11.27
CA GLY A 55 -27.80 -26.13 -10.77
C GLY A 55 -26.66 -26.74 -9.94
N LYS A 56 -26.52 -28.07 -9.95
CA LYS A 56 -25.51 -28.81 -9.16
C LYS A 56 -24.12 -28.90 -9.81
N LYS A 57 -23.92 -28.37 -11.01
CA LYS A 57 -22.61 -28.41 -11.69
C LYS A 57 -21.78 -27.18 -11.29
N LYS A 58 -20.51 -27.40 -10.94
CA LYS A 58 -19.55 -26.33 -10.67
C LYS A 58 -19.40 -25.47 -11.93
N SER A 59 -19.67 -24.18 -11.82
CA SER A 59 -19.46 -23.23 -12.92
C SER A 59 -17.98 -22.91 -13.06
N PRO A 60 -17.47 -22.67 -14.28
CA PRO A 60 -16.15 -22.08 -14.44
C PRO A 60 -16.08 -20.73 -13.71
N SER A 61 -14.91 -20.42 -13.17
CA SER A 61 -14.65 -19.16 -12.46
C SER A 61 -13.64 -18.29 -13.22
N VAL A 62 -13.74 -16.98 -13.02
CA VAL A 62 -12.77 -15.98 -13.48
C VAL A 62 -12.27 -15.21 -12.27
N MET A 63 -10.95 -15.21 -12.08
CA MET A 63 -10.29 -14.50 -10.99
C MET A 63 -9.77 -13.14 -11.47
N LEU A 64 -10.18 -12.09 -10.78
CA LEU A 64 -9.67 -10.73 -10.90
C LEU A 64 -8.65 -10.52 -9.77
N ALA A 65 -7.38 -10.76 -10.07
CA ALA A 65 -6.29 -10.55 -9.12
C ALA A 65 -5.80 -9.10 -9.20
N CYS A 66 -5.78 -8.44 -8.05
CA CYS A 66 -5.26 -7.08 -7.89
C CYS A 66 -4.50 -7.01 -6.58
N HIS A 67 -3.25 -6.54 -6.61
CA HIS A 67 -2.50 -6.42 -5.37
C HIS A 67 -2.86 -5.16 -4.61
N ILE A 68 -2.85 -5.26 -3.29
CA ILE A 68 -3.29 -4.19 -2.39
C ILE A 68 -2.15 -3.60 -1.57
N ASP A 69 -0.98 -4.24 -1.58
CA ASP A 69 0.25 -3.67 -1.06
C ASP A 69 0.77 -2.53 -1.93
N GLU A 70 1.61 -1.68 -1.34
CA GLU A 70 2.35 -0.61 -2.00
C GLU A 70 3.82 -0.65 -1.59
N ILE A 71 4.72 -0.20 -2.46
CA ILE A 71 6.10 0.06 -2.05
C ILE A 71 6.16 1.02 -0.85
N GLY A 72 7.07 0.75 0.09
CA GLY A 72 7.23 1.57 1.29
C GLY A 72 8.49 1.25 2.05
N PHE A 73 8.48 1.48 3.35
CA PHE A 73 9.63 1.23 4.19
C PHE A 73 9.23 0.60 5.52
N TYR A 74 10.23 0.04 6.19
CA TYR A 74 10.16 -0.31 7.59
C TYR A 74 11.20 0.46 8.38
N VAL A 75 10.85 0.84 9.60
CA VAL A 75 11.79 1.41 10.55
C VAL A 75 12.87 0.38 10.87
N ARG A 76 14.13 0.74 10.61
CA ARG A 76 15.32 -0.07 10.89
C ARG A 76 15.90 0.24 12.27
N HIS A 77 15.97 1.52 12.63
CA HIS A 77 16.39 1.98 13.96
C HIS A 77 15.99 3.45 14.16
N VAL A 78 15.99 3.89 15.43
CA VAL A 78 15.90 5.31 15.81
C VAL A 78 17.26 5.68 16.41
N ASP A 79 17.91 6.71 15.86
CA ASP A 79 19.22 7.14 16.36
C ASP A 79 19.11 8.00 17.63
N ASP A 80 20.27 8.35 18.22
CA ASP A 80 20.32 9.11 19.47
C ASP A 80 19.83 10.56 19.33
N LYS A 81 19.73 11.05 18.11
CA LYS A 81 19.16 12.37 17.81
C LYS A 81 17.66 12.29 17.50
N GLY A 82 17.06 11.10 17.58
CA GLY A 82 15.64 10.88 17.30
C GLY A 82 15.31 10.74 15.82
N PHE A 83 16.30 10.69 14.91
CA PHE A 83 16.03 10.46 13.51
C PHE A 83 15.72 8.98 13.27
N VAL A 84 14.66 8.73 12.50
CA VAL A 84 14.21 7.37 12.19
C VAL A 84 14.89 6.92 10.90
N ARG A 85 15.67 5.84 10.97
CA ARG A 85 16.28 5.20 9.80
C ARG A 85 15.40 4.09 9.29
N VAL A 86 15.44 3.89 7.97
CA VAL A 86 14.53 2.98 7.28
C VAL A 86 15.24 2.01 6.35
N ILE A 87 14.54 0.94 6.01
CA ILE A 87 14.85 0.04 4.90
C ILE A 87 13.64 -0.01 3.98
N ASN A 88 13.87 -0.06 2.66
CA ASN A 88 12.78 -0.16 1.71
C ASN A 88 12.19 -1.58 1.67
N VAL A 89 10.91 -1.64 1.35
CA VAL A 89 10.19 -2.85 0.98
C VAL A 89 9.49 -2.56 -0.35
N GLY A 90 9.86 -3.32 -1.39
CA GLY A 90 9.57 -2.97 -2.77
C GLY A 90 10.65 -2.05 -3.39
N GLY A 91 10.49 -1.76 -4.68
CA GLY A 91 11.47 -1.03 -5.48
C GLY A 91 11.30 0.49 -5.43
N PHE A 92 12.35 1.22 -5.07
CA PHE A 92 12.36 2.68 -5.15
C PHE A 92 13.45 3.19 -6.08
N ASP A 93 13.09 4.23 -6.84
CA ASP A 93 14.04 5.19 -7.36
C ASP A 93 14.31 6.25 -6.29
N THR A 94 15.51 6.22 -5.68
CA THR A 94 15.87 7.10 -4.57
C THR A 94 15.84 8.58 -4.93
N ARG A 95 15.91 8.92 -6.23
CA ARG A 95 15.78 10.31 -6.72
C ARG A 95 14.41 10.90 -6.39
N ASN A 96 13.38 10.06 -6.21
CA ASN A 96 12.03 10.50 -5.90
C ASN A 96 11.78 10.75 -4.41
N LEU A 97 12.73 10.43 -3.54
CA LEU A 97 12.58 10.42 -2.08
C LEU A 97 13.02 11.71 -1.38
N LEU A 98 13.63 12.65 -2.10
CA LEU A 98 14.09 13.90 -1.52
C LEU A 98 12.89 14.76 -1.06
N ALA A 99 12.96 15.24 0.20
CA ALA A 99 11.99 16.13 0.81
C ALA A 99 10.53 15.61 0.74
N ARG A 100 10.35 14.30 0.87
CA ARG A 100 9.02 13.68 0.85
C ARG A 100 8.43 13.60 2.25
N ARG A 101 7.15 13.95 2.36
CA ARG A 101 6.38 13.60 3.56
C ARG A 101 6.09 12.11 3.56
N VAL A 102 6.18 11.52 4.74
CA VAL A 102 5.91 10.10 4.99
C VAL A 102 5.03 9.97 6.22
N MET A 103 4.38 8.83 6.34
CA MET A 103 3.57 8.47 7.50
C MET A 103 4.11 7.18 8.10
N ILE A 104 4.41 7.20 9.39
CA ILE A 104 4.78 6.03 10.18
C ILE A 104 3.52 5.55 10.90
N GLN A 105 3.09 4.32 10.66
CA GLN A 105 2.02 3.69 11.46
C GLN A 105 2.68 3.16 12.73
N ALA A 106 2.79 4.01 13.73
CA ALA A 106 3.66 3.80 14.86
C ALA A 106 3.09 2.76 15.83
N PHE A 107 3.96 2.04 16.54
CA PHE A 107 3.55 1.05 17.53
C PHE A 107 2.69 1.61 18.67
N SER A 108 2.88 2.88 19.00
CA SER A 108 2.00 3.62 19.93
C SER A 108 0.52 3.63 19.52
N GLY A 109 0.21 3.31 18.26
CA GLY A 109 -1.13 3.38 17.69
C GLY A 109 -1.42 4.70 16.95
N GLU A 110 -0.49 5.66 17.03
CA GLU A 110 -0.58 6.94 16.31
C GLU A 110 -0.03 6.82 14.88
N ASP A 111 -0.63 7.57 13.95
CA ASP A 111 -0.03 7.81 12.64
C ASP A 111 0.84 9.08 12.72
N LEU A 112 2.16 8.92 12.68
CA LEU A 112 3.11 10.02 12.80
C LEU A 112 3.56 10.50 11.42
N VAL A 113 3.43 11.80 11.17
CA VAL A 113 3.92 12.41 9.92
C VAL A 113 5.35 12.86 10.10
N GLY A 114 6.21 12.50 9.16
CA GLY A 114 7.60 12.91 9.12
C GLY A 114 8.03 13.41 7.75
N VAL A 115 9.25 13.94 7.68
CA VAL A 115 9.90 14.35 6.43
C VAL A 115 11.14 13.50 6.20
N MET A 116 11.17 12.83 5.05
CA MET A 116 12.29 12.03 4.59
C MET A 116 13.31 12.89 3.87
N ASN A 117 14.58 12.81 4.30
CA ASN A 117 15.70 13.54 3.72
C ASN A 117 16.97 12.67 3.68
N PRO A 118 17.86 12.88 2.71
CA PRO A 118 19.19 12.26 2.73
C PRO A 118 20.08 12.93 3.78
N THR A 119 21.04 12.19 4.35
CA THR A 119 22.07 12.70 5.29
C THR A 119 23.09 13.64 4.65
N GLY A 120 23.00 13.88 3.34
CA GLY A 120 23.92 14.72 2.57
C GLY A 120 23.87 16.20 2.97
N ARG A 121 24.97 16.90 2.70
CA ARG A 121 25.02 18.36 2.87
C ARG A 121 24.15 19.05 1.81
N PRO A 122 23.52 20.19 2.13
CA PRO A 122 22.86 21.03 1.14
C PRO A 122 23.79 21.34 -0.05
N ILE A 123 23.22 21.37 -1.26
CA ILE A 123 23.98 21.52 -2.52
C ILE A 123 24.90 22.75 -2.51
N HIS A 124 24.48 23.85 -1.88
CA HIS A 124 25.25 25.09 -1.82
C HIS A 124 26.50 25.01 -0.91
N ILE A 125 26.62 24.00 -0.04
CA ILE A 125 27.80 23.75 0.79
C ILE A 125 28.43 22.37 0.56
N ALA A 126 27.89 21.58 -0.37
CA ALA A 126 28.40 20.26 -0.73
C ALA A 126 29.64 20.39 -1.62
N LYS A 127 30.59 19.44 -1.51
CA LYS A 127 31.72 19.34 -2.43
C LYS A 127 31.23 18.91 -3.82
N GLU A 128 31.92 19.32 -4.88
CA GLU A 128 31.57 18.96 -6.27
C GLU A 128 31.40 17.45 -6.49
N GLU A 129 32.17 16.63 -5.78
CA GLU A 129 32.10 15.17 -5.86
C GLU A 129 30.82 14.61 -5.22
N ASP A 130 30.32 15.25 -4.15
CA ASP A 130 29.10 14.84 -3.45
C ASP A 130 27.84 15.26 -4.21
N LYS A 131 27.91 16.35 -4.99
CA LYS A 131 26.79 16.84 -5.81
C LYS A 131 26.35 15.86 -6.90
N LYS A 132 27.26 14.97 -7.34
CA LYS A 132 26.97 14.00 -8.41
C LYS A 132 26.44 12.67 -7.90
N LYS A 133 26.49 12.42 -6.58
CA LYS A 133 26.06 11.16 -5.98
C LYS A 133 24.55 11.18 -5.74
N VAL A 134 23.86 10.19 -6.28
CA VAL A 134 22.47 9.91 -5.92
C VAL A 134 22.49 9.16 -4.58
N PRO A 135 21.80 9.65 -3.54
CA PRO A 135 21.76 8.97 -2.25
C PRO A 135 21.19 7.56 -2.36
N GLU A 136 21.75 6.62 -1.60
CA GLU A 136 21.18 5.29 -1.42
C GLU A 136 20.11 5.33 -0.33
N ILE A 137 19.26 4.30 -0.26
CA ILE A 137 18.18 4.21 0.76
C ILE A 137 18.74 4.35 2.18
N ASN A 138 19.92 3.77 2.45
CA ASN A 138 20.58 3.84 3.76
C ASN A 138 21.03 5.25 4.15
N ASP A 139 21.17 6.16 3.18
CA ASP A 139 21.50 7.57 3.42
C ASP A 139 20.27 8.36 3.85
N PHE A 140 19.05 7.82 3.74
CA PHE A 140 17.85 8.52 4.15
C PHE A 140 17.55 8.35 5.65
N PHE A 141 16.93 9.39 6.19
CA PHE A 141 16.33 9.38 7.52
C PHE A 141 15.00 10.14 7.46
N ILE A 142 14.15 9.87 8.44
CA ILE A 142 12.89 10.57 8.65
C ILE A 142 13.02 11.40 9.92
N ASP A 143 12.71 12.67 9.79
CA ASP A 143 12.57 13.60 10.91
C ASP A 143 11.08 13.75 11.25
N LEU A 144 10.73 13.45 12.50
CA LEU A 144 9.38 13.68 13.04
C LEU A 144 9.23 15.05 13.69
N CYS A 145 10.31 15.83 13.77
CA CYS A 145 10.39 17.11 14.48
C CYS A 145 9.98 16.99 15.96
N LEU A 146 10.29 15.85 16.58
CA LEU A 146 10.01 15.54 17.98
C LEU A 146 11.31 15.29 18.76
N PRO A 147 11.33 15.50 20.09
CA PRO A 147 12.47 15.16 20.92
C PRO A 147 12.84 13.67 20.83
N PRO A 148 14.13 13.29 20.90
CA PRO A 148 14.57 11.90 20.77
C PRO A 148 13.85 10.91 21.68
N ASP A 149 13.64 11.29 22.95
CA ASP A 149 12.96 10.46 23.94
C ASP A 149 11.49 10.23 23.58
N GLU A 150 10.84 11.20 22.94
CA GLU A 150 9.46 11.03 22.48
C GLU A 150 9.39 10.10 21.28
N VAL A 151 10.30 10.25 20.30
CA VAL A 151 10.38 9.35 19.14
C VAL A 151 10.61 7.91 19.60
N LYS A 152 11.58 7.69 20.49
CA LYS A 152 11.93 6.35 21.03
C LYS A 152 10.78 5.70 21.82
N ARG A 153 9.85 6.49 22.38
CA ARG A 153 8.63 5.96 23.04
C ARG A 153 7.51 5.60 22.05
N LYS A 154 7.43 6.31 20.92
CA LYS A 154 6.32 6.17 19.97
C LYS A 154 6.60 5.19 18.83
N VAL A 155 7.84 5.13 18.36
CA VAL A 155 8.28 4.40 17.16
C VAL A 155 9.20 3.25 17.54
N ARG A 156 9.03 2.09 16.91
CA ARG A 156 9.93 0.93 17.06
C ARG A 156 10.42 0.38 15.72
N VAL A 157 11.45 -0.45 15.79
CA VAL A 157 11.92 -1.26 14.66
C VAL A 157 10.77 -2.13 14.14
N GLY A 158 10.58 -2.12 12.82
CA GLY A 158 9.50 -2.85 12.15
C GLY A 158 8.17 -2.09 12.02
N ASP A 159 8.08 -0.84 12.49
CA ASP A 159 6.92 0.00 12.17
C ASP A 159 6.92 0.31 10.65
N PRO A 160 5.79 0.14 9.96
CA PRO A 160 5.69 0.41 8.53
C PRO A 160 5.62 1.91 8.27
N VAL A 161 6.18 2.30 7.12
CA VAL A 161 6.24 3.68 6.66
C VAL A 161 5.79 3.73 5.21
N THR A 162 4.84 4.59 4.91
CA THR A 162 4.40 4.88 3.53
C THR A 162 4.75 6.31 3.15
N LEU A 163 4.85 6.59 1.86
CA LEU A 163 4.83 7.98 1.39
C LEU A 163 3.50 8.64 1.80
N MET A 164 3.47 9.97 1.83
CA MET A 164 2.25 10.73 2.09
C MET A 164 1.98 11.65 0.90
N GLN A 165 0.97 11.30 0.12
CA GLN A 165 0.53 12.07 -1.05
C GLN A 165 -0.98 12.07 -1.14
N SER A 166 -1.57 13.25 -1.33
CA SER A 166 -3.01 13.40 -1.50
C SER A 166 -3.46 12.94 -2.89
N PHE A 167 -4.61 12.29 -2.94
CA PHE A 167 -5.31 12.05 -4.20
C PHE A 167 -5.90 13.35 -4.73
N THR A 168 -5.56 13.69 -5.98
CA THR A 168 -5.92 14.96 -6.61
C THR A 168 -6.33 14.73 -8.06
N GLU A 169 -7.39 15.42 -8.50
CA GLU A 169 -7.79 15.49 -9.89
C GLU A 169 -6.97 16.57 -10.62
N LEU A 170 -6.38 16.21 -11.77
CA LEU A 170 -5.56 17.08 -12.61
C LEU A 170 -6.13 17.08 -14.03
N GLY A 171 -6.98 18.07 -14.33
CA GLY A 171 -7.69 18.12 -15.60
C GLY A 171 -8.56 16.87 -15.80
N HIS A 172 -8.20 16.02 -16.77
CA HIS A 172 -8.88 14.75 -17.05
C HIS A 172 -8.19 13.52 -16.44
N CYS A 173 -7.11 13.73 -15.68
CA CYS A 173 -6.33 12.69 -15.02
C CYS A 173 -6.51 12.76 -13.50
N VAL A 174 -6.06 11.71 -12.83
CA VAL A 174 -5.90 11.70 -11.36
C VAL A 174 -4.46 11.40 -11.01
N THR A 175 -3.99 11.99 -9.92
CA THR A 175 -2.71 11.65 -9.29
C THR A 175 -2.97 11.27 -7.84
N GLY A 176 -2.18 10.33 -7.32
CA GLY A 176 -2.30 9.86 -5.95
C GLY A 176 -1.09 9.04 -5.59
N LYS A 177 -1.02 8.66 -4.31
CA LYS A 177 0.11 7.91 -3.74
C LYS A 177 0.27 6.55 -4.40
N CYS A 178 -0.78 5.74 -4.36
CA CYS A 178 -0.76 4.36 -4.87
C CYS A 178 -1.90 4.20 -5.86
N LEU A 179 -1.64 4.45 -7.14
CA LEU A 179 -2.54 3.99 -8.20
C LEU A 179 -2.18 2.57 -8.60
N ASP A 180 -0.88 2.26 -8.59
CA ASP A 180 -0.35 0.91 -8.61
C ASP A 180 -0.55 0.26 -7.23
N ASN A 181 -1.31 -0.83 -7.07
CA ASN A 181 -2.33 -1.37 -7.99
C ASN A 181 -3.75 -1.20 -7.43
N ARG A 182 -3.93 -0.18 -6.58
CA ARG A 182 -5.22 0.20 -5.99
C ARG A 182 -6.28 0.50 -7.06
N VAL A 183 -5.86 0.97 -8.24
CA VAL A 183 -6.78 1.22 -9.35
C VAL A 183 -7.40 -0.07 -9.90
N ALA A 184 -6.67 -1.19 -9.94
CA ALA A 184 -7.25 -2.46 -10.39
C ALA A 184 -8.27 -3.01 -9.38
N ALA A 185 -7.99 -2.90 -8.08
CA ALA A 185 -8.94 -3.26 -7.04
C ALA A 185 -10.23 -2.42 -7.14
N PHE A 186 -10.08 -1.11 -7.37
CA PHE A 186 -11.19 -0.21 -7.65
C PHE A 186 -11.99 -0.63 -8.90
N VAL A 187 -11.31 -0.88 -10.02
CA VAL A 187 -11.93 -1.30 -11.27
C VAL A 187 -12.69 -2.62 -11.10
N ALA A 188 -12.13 -3.60 -10.39
CA ALA A 188 -12.78 -4.89 -10.16
C ALA A 188 -14.08 -4.75 -9.37
N ILE A 189 -14.10 -3.93 -8.31
CA ILE A 189 -15.31 -3.62 -7.54
C ILE A 189 -16.35 -2.90 -8.40
N GLU A 190 -15.96 -1.85 -9.12
CA GLU A 190 -16.89 -1.07 -9.94
C GLU A 190 -17.44 -1.87 -11.13
N ALA A 191 -16.62 -2.74 -11.73
CA ALA A 191 -17.05 -3.66 -12.76
C ALA A 191 -18.13 -4.62 -12.22
N LEU A 192 -17.94 -5.18 -11.03
CA LEU A 192 -18.91 -6.08 -10.42
C LEU A 192 -20.19 -5.37 -9.97
N ARG A 193 -20.13 -4.12 -9.53
CA ARG A 193 -21.33 -3.30 -9.27
C ARG A 193 -22.20 -3.14 -10.52
N LYS A 194 -21.56 -3.04 -11.69
CA LYS A 194 -22.25 -2.95 -12.99
C LYS A 194 -22.67 -4.34 -13.51
N CYS A 195 -21.96 -5.40 -13.15
CA CYS A 195 -22.22 -6.77 -13.58
C CYS A 195 -23.31 -7.46 -12.74
N LYS A 196 -24.58 -7.19 -13.05
CA LYS A 196 -25.74 -7.75 -12.32
C LYS A 196 -25.92 -9.27 -12.50
N LYS A 197 -25.51 -9.81 -13.65
CA LYS A 197 -25.71 -11.22 -14.04
C LYS A 197 -24.43 -11.75 -14.70
N PRO A 198 -23.38 -12.10 -13.94
CA PRO A 198 -22.19 -12.69 -14.52
C PRO A 198 -22.52 -14.06 -15.14
N LYS A 199 -21.80 -14.46 -16.19
CA LYS A 199 -21.96 -15.78 -16.84
C LYS A 199 -21.15 -16.90 -16.17
N TYR A 200 -20.13 -16.50 -15.42
CA TYR A 200 -19.18 -17.34 -14.70
C TYR A 200 -19.14 -16.89 -13.25
N ASP A 201 -18.62 -17.74 -12.36
CA ASP A 201 -18.30 -17.28 -11.01
C ASP A 201 -17.20 -16.23 -11.11
N VAL A 202 -17.32 -15.13 -10.38
CA VAL A 202 -16.32 -14.07 -10.37
C VAL A 202 -15.68 -14.02 -9.01
N ILE A 203 -14.36 -14.15 -8.99
CA ILE A 203 -13.55 -14.14 -7.79
C ILE A 203 -12.72 -12.87 -7.81
N LEU A 204 -12.93 -11.98 -6.84
CA LEU A 204 -12.01 -10.90 -6.57
C LEU A 204 -10.93 -11.42 -5.61
N ALA A 205 -9.67 -11.29 -6.01
CA ALA A 205 -8.54 -11.58 -5.16
C ALA A 205 -7.71 -10.32 -4.96
N ALA A 206 -7.90 -9.70 -3.80
CA ALA A 206 -7.08 -8.60 -3.32
C ALA A 206 -5.83 -9.19 -2.67
N THR A 207 -4.80 -9.41 -3.48
CA THR A 207 -3.57 -10.14 -3.11
C THR A 207 -2.61 -9.26 -2.33
N VAL A 208 -1.83 -9.88 -1.44
CA VAL A 208 -0.82 -9.19 -0.63
C VAL A 208 0.60 -9.47 -1.13
N GLN A 209 1.56 -8.63 -0.73
CA GLN A 209 3.00 -8.84 -0.94
C GLN A 209 3.42 -9.13 -2.40
N GLU A 210 2.82 -8.42 -3.36
CA GLU A 210 3.22 -8.46 -4.76
C GLU A 210 4.62 -7.84 -4.95
N GLU A 211 4.84 -6.67 -4.34
CA GLU A 211 6.00 -5.80 -4.54
C GLU A 211 7.31 -6.42 -4.02
N VAL A 212 7.20 -7.55 -3.32
CA VAL A 212 8.31 -8.34 -2.74
C VAL A 212 8.40 -9.76 -3.30
N GLY A 213 7.75 -10.00 -4.45
CA GLY A 213 7.88 -11.23 -5.23
C GLY A 213 6.60 -12.04 -5.37
N LEU A 214 5.46 -11.41 -5.64
CA LEU A 214 4.18 -12.08 -5.99
C LEU A 214 3.67 -13.07 -4.92
N ARG A 215 4.01 -12.85 -3.65
CA ARG A 215 3.91 -13.90 -2.63
C ARG A 215 2.47 -14.27 -2.28
N GLY A 216 1.55 -13.31 -2.30
CA GLY A 216 0.13 -13.56 -2.02
C GLY A 216 -0.66 -14.12 -3.19
N ALA A 217 -0.20 -13.93 -4.44
CA ALA A 217 -0.97 -14.33 -5.62
C ALA A 217 -1.11 -15.85 -5.75
N GLY A 218 -0.03 -16.60 -5.50
CA GLY A 218 -0.05 -18.07 -5.55
C GLY A 218 -1.03 -18.70 -4.56
N PRO A 219 -0.89 -18.45 -3.23
CA PRO A 219 -1.82 -18.96 -2.21
C PRO A 219 -3.28 -18.55 -2.44
N ALA A 220 -3.52 -17.34 -2.94
CA ALA A 220 -4.87 -16.86 -3.27
C ALA A 220 -5.57 -17.76 -4.30
N CYS A 221 -4.85 -18.27 -5.31
CA CYS A 221 -5.39 -19.17 -6.33
C CYS A 221 -5.87 -20.52 -5.76
N TYR A 222 -5.27 -20.99 -4.66
CA TYR A 222 -5.65 -22.26 -4.01
C TYR A 222 -6.78 -22.10 -2.98
N THR A 223 -7.05 -20.86 -2.57
CA THR A 223 -8.13 -20.52 -1.62
C THR A 223 -9.44 -20.21 -2.34
N ALA A 224 -9.35 -19.86 -3.63
CA ALA A 224 -10.44 -19.48 -4.53
C ALA A 224 -11.31 -20.65 -5.01
#